data_AF-A0A3B8JM05-F1
#
_entry.id   AF-A0A3B8JM05-F1
#
_cell.length_a   1.000
_cell.length_b   1.000
_cell.length_c   1.000
_cell.angle_alpha   90.00
_cell.angle_beta   90.00
_cell.angle_gamma   90.00
#
_symmetry.space_group_name_H-M   'P 1'
#
loop_
_entity.id
_entity.type
_entity.pdbx_description
1 polymer ?
#
loop_
_entity_poly.entity_id
_entity_poly.type
_entity_poly.pdbx_seq_one_letter_code
_entity_poly.pdbx_strand_id
1 'polypeptide(L)' 'MVPFTRKGALEQVDPPRSPRETLPTMYDLPSENPEEPGLPDEFHDLQPQLLSRTLQLSSYTRENCF' A
#
# COMPACT_ATOMS: atom_id res chain seq x y z
N MET A 1 -13.64 -2.18 19.85
CA MET A 1 -12.99 -0.87 19.65
C MET A 1 -11.56 -1.01 20.12
N VAL A 2 -10.63 -1.29 19.21
CA VAL A 2 -9.21 -1.33 19.56
C VAL A 2 -8.74 0.09 19.84
N PRO A 3 -8.07 0.38 20.97
CA PRO A 3 -7.55 1.70 21.23
C PRO A 3 -6.41 1.96 20.24
N PHE A 4 -6.59 2.94 19.35
CA PHE A 4 -5.49 3.48 18.56
C PHE A 4 -4.54 4.18 19.55
N THR A 5 -3.52 3.48 20.01
CA THR A 5 -2.46 4.12 20.80
C THR A 5 -1.83 5.17 19.90
N ARG A 6 -2.00 6.45 20.28
CA ARG A 6 -1.28 7.56 19.67
C ARG A 6 0.21 7.30 19.90
N LYS A 7 0.87 6.60 18.96
CA LYS A 7 2.34 6.54 18.91
C LYS A 7 2.80 7.99 19.04
N GLY A 8 3.66 8.21 20.04
CA GLY A 8 3.87 9.50 20.69
C GLY A 8 3.98 10.66 19.70
N ALA A 9 3.51 11.84 20.12
CA ALA A 9 3.74 13.07 19.38
C ALA A 9 5.22 13.12 18.97
N LEU A 10 5.49 13.00 17.68
CA LEU A 10 6.85 13.08 17.15
C LEU A 10 7.38 14.46 17.53
N GLU A 11 8.42 14.52 18.36
CA GLU A 11 9.01 15.81 18.76
C GLU A 11 9.56 16.50 17.51
N GLN A 12 8.94 17.63 17.15
CA GLN A 12 9.38 18.45 16.03
C GLN A 12 10.69 19.14 16.41
N VAL A 13 11.76 18.82 15.69
CA VAL A 13 13.08 19.47 15.82
C VAL A 13 13.23 20.59 14.78
N ASP A 14 14.08 21.57 15.06
CA ASP A 14 14.44 22.66 14.13
C ASP A 14 15.88 22.44 13.62
N PRO A 15 16.11 22.26 12.30
CA PRO A 15 15.11 22.20 11.22
C PRO A 15 14.30 20.88 11.22
N PRO A 16 13.09 20.87 10.65
CA PRO A 16 12.24 19.69 10.63
C PRO A 16 12.88 18.56 9.85
N ARG A 17 12.85 17.34 10.43
CA ARG A 17 13.28 16.11 9.76
C ARG A 17 12.36 15.76 8.59
N SER A 18 12.89 14.99 7.63
CA SER A 18 12.11 14.57 6.47
C SER A 18 10.92 13.68 6.89
N PRO A 19 9.77 13.78 6.22
CA PRO A 19 8.66 12.86 6.43
C PRO A 19 9.03 11.37 6.25
N ARG A 20 10.01 11.06 5.40
CA ARG A 20 10.52 9.68 5.22
C ARG A 20 11.22 9.12 6.45
N GLU A 21 11.72 10.00 7.32
CA GLU A 21 12.44 9.62 8.56
C GLU A 21 11.49 9.58 9.76
N THR A 22 10.32 10.22 9.65
CA THR A 22 9.42 10.47 10.80
C THR A 22 8.06 9.79 10.66
N LEU A 23 7.58 9.52 9.45
CA LEU A 23 6.32 8.83 9.21
C LEU A 23 6.54 7.34 8.91
N PRO A 24 5.67 6.44 9.42
CA PRO A 24 5.69 5.04 9.03
C PRO A 24 5.40 4.91 7.53
N THR A 25 6.07 3.96 6.89
CA THR A 25 5.64 3.50 5.56
C THR A 25 4.37 2.66 5.71
N MET A 26 3.66 2.41 4.61
CA MET A 26 2.48 1.53 4.62
C MET A 26 2.83 0.14 5.19
N TYR A 27 4.06 -0.34 5.01
CA TYR A 27 4.56 -1.61 5.57
C TYR A 27 4.81 -1.58 7.08
N ASP A 28 5.00 -0.39 7.67
CA ASP A 28 5.23 -0.22 9.11
C ASP A 28 3.91 -0.08 9.89
N LEU A 29 2.78 -0.02 9.16
CA LEU A 29 1.46 0.04 9.78
C LEU A 29 1.05 -1.37 10.22
N PRO A 30 0.63 -1.54 11.49
CA PRO A 30 0.06 -2.81 11.92
C PRO A 30 -1.23 -3.07 11.13
N SER A 31 -1.54 -4.34 10.88
CA SER A 31 -2.88 -4.71 10.42
C SER A 31 -3.92 -4.08 11.37
N GLU A 32 -4.96 -3.47 10.82
CA GLU A 32 -6.05 -2.89 11.63
C GLU A 32 -6.70 -3.95 12.52
N ASN A 33 -6.69 -5.21 12.07
CA ASN A 33 -7.11 -6.36 12.84
C ASN A 33 -6.12 -7.53 12.66
N PRO A 34 -5.17 -7.73 13.59
CA PRO A 34 -4.15 -8.77 13.50
C PRO A 34 -4.69 -10.20 13.55
N GLU A 35 -5.90 -10.38 14.11
CA GLU A 35 -6.58 -11.67 14.24
C GLU A 35 -7.51 -11.95 13.05
N GLU A 36 -7.73 -10.97 12.17
CA GLU A 36 -8.53 -11.17 10.98
C GLU A 36 -7.78 -12.12 10.03
N PRO A 37 -8.36 -13.28 9.70
CA PRO A 37 -7.79 -14.09 8.64
C PRO A 37 -7.78 -13.23 7.38
N GLY A 38 -6.62 -13.16 6.70
CA GLY A 38 -6.54 -12.49 5.43
C GLY A 38 -7.65 -12.97 4.49
N LEU A 39 -8.13 -12.08 3.61
CA LEU A 39 -9.13 -12.47 2.62
C LEU A 39 -8.60 -13.64 1.79
N PRO A 40 -9.44 -14.63 1.44
CA PRO A 40 -9.04 -15.70 0.56
C PRO A 40 -8.61 -15.09 -0.79
N ASP A 41 -7.55 -15.64 -1.36
CA ASP A 41 -6.92 -15.09 -2.57
C ASP A 41 -7.67 -15.50 -3.86
N GLU A 42 -9.01 -15.41 -3.85
CA GLU A 42 -9.91 -15.87 -4.91
C GLU A 42 -9.71 -15.11 -6.22
N PHE A 43 -9.23 -13.87 -6.14
CA PHE A 43 -9.03 -13.01 -7.29
C PHE A 43 -7.65 -13.15 -7.92
N HIS A 44 -6.68 -13.79 -7.26
CA HIS A 44 -5.34 -13.95 -7.82
C HIS A 44 -5.35 -14.75 -9.11
N ASP A 45 -6.09 -15.87 -9.11
CA ASP A 45 -6.28 -16.70 -10.30
C ASP A 45 -6.99 -15.97 -11.44
N LEU A 46 -7.78 -14.92 -11.10
CA LEU A 46 -8.53 -14.10 -12.04
C LEU A 46 -7.76 -12.87 -12.56
N GLN A 47 -6.67 -12.47 -11.90
CA GLN A 47 -5.90 -11.28 -12.28
C GLN A 47 -5.42 -11.32 -13.74
N PRO A 48 -4.86 -12.43 -14.26
CA PRO A 48 -4.40 -12.48 -15.65
C PRO A 48 -5.54 -12.31 -16.66
N GLN A 49 -6.70 -12.93 -16.42
CA GLN A 49 -7.84 -12.86 -17.34
C GLN A 49 -8.53 -11.50 -17.25
N LEU A 50 -8.59 -10.89 -16.06
CA LEU A 50 -9.07 -9.53 -15.89
C LEU A 50 -8.19 -8.55 -16.65
N LEU A 51 -6.87 -8.59 -16.44
CA LEU A 51 -5.91 -7.76 -17.17
C LEU A 51 -6.04 -7.94 -18.69
N SER A 52 -6.11 -9.19 -19.16
CA SER A 52 -6.26 -9.47 -20.60
C SER A 52 -7.55 -8.90 -21.20
N ARG A 53 -8.63 -8.80 -20.41
CA ARG A 53 -9.93 -8.29 -20.86
C ARG A 53 -10.06 -6.77 -20.75
N THR A 54 -9.42 -6.16 -19.77
CA THR A 54 -9.67 -4.75 -19.40
C THR A 54 -8.52 -3.81 -19.70
N LEU A 55 -7.27 -4.31 -19.78
CA LEU A 55 -6.11 -3.46 -20.00
C LEU A 55 -6.12 -2.89 -21.43
N GLN A 56 -6.28 -1.58 -21.54
CA GLN A 56 -6.22 -0.85 -22.80
C GLN A 56 -5.14 0.23 -22.70
N LEU A 57 -3.96 -0.07 -23.22
CA LEU A 57 -2.83 0.85 -23.24
C LEU A 57 -2.78 1.63 -24.56
N SER A 58 -3.81 2.45 -24.82
CA SER A 58 -3.96 3.18 -26.09
C SER A 58 -2.81 4.15 -26.39
N SER A 59 -2.14 4.68 -25.36
CA SER A 59 -0.98 5.56 -25.49
C SER A 59 0.36 4.82 -25.38
N TYR A 60 0.37 3.50 -25.19
CA TYR A 60 1.59 2.72 -25.03
C TYR A 60 1.88 1.96 -26.32
N THR A 61 2.80 2.51 -27.09
CA THR A 61 3.24 1.89 -28.34
C THR A 61 4.13 0.67 -28.09
N ARG A 62 4.29 -0.20 -29.10
CA ARG A 62 5.04 -1.46 -28.98
C ARG A 62 6.51 -1.23 -28.64
N GLU A 63 7.05 -0.08 -29.01
CA GLU A 63 8.42 0.33 -28.75
C GLU A 63 8.68 0.64 -27.27
N ASN A 64 7.63 0.84 -26.47
CA ASN A 64 7.74 1.01 -25.02
C ASN A 64 7.64 -0.33 -24.25
N CYS A 65 7.34 -1.43 -24.94
CA CYS A 65 7.33 -2.76 -24.34
C CYS A 65 8.76 -3.33 -24.31
N PHE A 66 9.25 -3.74 -23.13
CA PHE A 66 10.59 -4.30 -22.90
C PHE A 66 10.60 -5.83 -22.87
#